data_AF-A0A158M9M2-F1
#
_entry.id   AF-A0A158M9M2-F1
#
_cell.length_a   1.000
_cell.length_b   1.000
_cell.length_c   1.000
_cell.angle_alpha   90.00
_cell.angle_beta   90.00
_cell.angle_gamma   90.00
#
_symmetry.space_group_name_H-M   'P 1'
#
loop_
_entity.id
_entity.type
_entity.pdbx_description
1 polymer ?
#
loop_
_entity_poly.entity_id
_entity_poly.type
_entity_poly.pdbx_seq_one_letter_code
_entity_poly.pdbx_strand_id
1 'polypeptide(L)'
;MAAAVELGYQARSRAEQALHHWMDPVPAAPSAAPQVGWTPQSAHWPSLHEQAENTELELMANNPYGVRQDYLDTFLRHLTPERMNAYSTGYDPAAELADLERLMALLAQHHVRSLLVLQPLNPLVYRDLDRFEPARQHLLALCTRYAMPCMDMYGALPYAVGTLRDGQHLGELGWLAVSRKITEVMGQ
;
A
#
# COMPACT_ATOMS: atom_id res chain seq x y z
N MET A 1 2.14 -41.69 -22.08
CA MET A 1 3.09 -42.04 -21.00
C MET A 1 4.03 -40.90 -20.60
N ALA A 2 4.36 -39.92 -21.45
CA ALA A 2 5.27 -38.82 -21.07
C ALA A 2 4.70 -37.82 -20.04
N ALA A 3 3.42 -37.44 -20.15
CA ALA A 3 2.82 -36.44 -19.26
C ALA A 3 2.73 -36.86 -17.77
N ALA A 4 2.62 -38.16 -17.49
CA ALA A 4 2.55 -38.67 -16.11
C ALA A 4 3.92 -38.67 -15.41
N VAL A 5 5.01 -38.78 -16.17
CA VAL A 5 6.38 -38.74 -15.65
C VAL A 5 6.79 -37.31 -15.32
N GLU A 6 6.33 -36.34 -16.13
CA GLU A 6 6.63 -34.92 -15.97
C GLU A 6 5.87 -34.29 -14.77
N LEU A 7 4.61 -34.68 -14.56
CA LEU A 7 3.83 -34.36 -13.36
C LEU A 7 4.46 -34.95 -12.08
N GLY A 8 4.99 -36.18 -12.15
CA GLY A 8 5.70 -36.80 -11.04
C GLY A 8 7.00 -36.08 -10.67
N TYR A 9 7.72 -35.55 -11.65
CA TYR A 9 8.97 -34.81 -11.44
C TYR A 9 8.71 -33.42 -10.82
N GLN A 10 7.69 -32.70 -11.29
CA GLN A 10 7.32 -31.38 -10.75
C GLN A 10 6.72 -31.46 -9.34
N ALA A 11 5.99 -32.52 -9.02
CA ALA A 11 5.46 -32.73 -7.68
C ALA A 11 6.57 -33.06 -6.66
N ARG A 12 7.57 -33.89 -7.06
CA ARG A 12 8.75 -34.16 -6.22
C ARG A 12 9.61 -32.93 -6.00
N SER A 13 9.87 -32.12 -7.02
CA SER A 13 10.70 -30.92 -6.88
C SER A 13 10.07 -29.87 -5.95
N ARG A 14 8.73 -29.73 -5.96
CA ARG A 14 8.01 -28.81 -5.06
C ARG A 14 7.95 -29.31 -3.63
N ALA A 15 7.79 -30.62 -3.42
CA ALA A 15 7.81 -31.20 -2.08
C ALA A 15 9.21 -31.11 -1.45
N GLU A 16 10.27 -31.33 -2.23
CA GLU A 16 11.67 -31.21 -1.77
C GLU A 16 12.06 -29.76 -1.46
N GLN A 17 11.60 -28.78 -2.26
CA GLN A 17 11.79 -27.36 -1.98
C GLN A 17 11.01 -26.87 -0.76
N ALA A 18 9.78 -27.36 -0.56
CA ALA A 18 8.98 -27.04 0.62
C ALA A 18 9.56 -27.64 1.92
N LEU A 19 10.14 -28.85 1.84
CA LEU A 19 10.82 -29.49 2.97
C LEU A 19 12.14 -28.80 3.35
N HIS A 20 12.92 -28.31 2.37
CA HIS A 20 14.15 -27.57 2.65
C HIS A 20 13.87 -26.23 3.37
N HIS A 21 12.81 -25.50 3.00
CA HIS A 21 12.49 -24.24 3.68
C HIS A 21 11.97 -24.38 5.11
N TRP A 22 11.55 -25.57 5.54
CA TRP A 22 10.99 -25.80 6.88
C TRP A 22 11.91 -26.57 7.84
N MET A 23 12.97 -27.21 7.33
CA MET A 23 13.88 -28.03 8.13
C MET A 23 15.25 -27.37 8.40
N ASP A 24 15.56 -26.26 7.74
CA ASP A 24 16.74 -25.49 8.07
C ASP A 24 16.50 -24.75 9.40
N PRO A 25 17.37 -24.92 10.41
CA PRO A 25 17.29 -24.10 11.61
C PRO A 25 17.44 -22.64 11.16
N VAL A 26 16.44 -21.82 11.49
CA VAL A 26 16.53 -20.37 11.30
C VAL A 26 17.85 -19.94 11.92
N PRO A 27 18.83 -19.43 11.13
CA PRO A 27 20.08 -18.98 11.69
C PRO A 27 19.75 -17.98 12.79
N ALA A 28 20.36 -18.16 13.96
CA ALA A 28 20.16 -17.27 15.09
C ALA A 28 20.25 -15.83 14.58
N ALA A 29 19.19 -15.05 14.82
CA ALA A 29 19.12 -13.68 14.35
C ALA A 29 20.44 -12.99 14.72
N PRO A 30 21.13 -12.33 13.77
CA PRO A 30 22.34 -11.61 14.11
C PRO A 30 22.04 -10.69 15.28
N SER A 31 22.94 -10.65 16.27
CA SER A 31 22.87 -9.73 17.40
C SER A 31 22.39 -8.38 16.89
N ALA A 32 21.26 -7.91 17.41
CA ALA A 32 20.63 -6.67 16.97
C ALA A 32 21.73 -5.62 16.79
N ALA A 33 21.87 -5.12 15.55
CA ALA A 33 22.80 -4.03 15.27
C ALA A 33 22.53 -2.93 16.30
N PRO A 34 23.58 -2.26 16.84
CA PRO A 34 23.38 -1.19 17.79
C PRO A 34 22.34 -0.24 17.22
N GLN A 35 21.20 -0.14 17.91
CA GLN A 35 20.13 0.74 17.47
C GLN A 35 20.72 2.14 17.52
N VAL A 36 20.97 2.73 16.35
CA VAL A 36 21.21 4.16 16.25
C VAL A 36 19.95 4.77 16.82
N GLY A 37 20.05 5.30 18.05
CA GLY A 37 18.91 5.89 18.73
C GLY A 37 18.35 6.95 17.81
N TRP A 38 17.15 6.72 17.27
CA TRP A 38 16.44 7.74 16.54
C TRP A 38 16.09 8.82 17.56
N THR A 39 16.77 9.96 17.51
CA THR A 39 16.37 11.12 18.29
C THR A 39 15.17 11.75 17.58
N PRO A 40 14.00 11.84 18.23
CA PRO A 40 12.85 12.50 17.65
C PRO A 40 13.21 13.97 17.38
N GLN A 41 13.43 14.30 16.11
CA GLN A 41 13.46 15.70 15.72
C GLN A 41 12.01 16.17 15.64
N SER A 42 11.69 17.27 16.31
CA SER A 42 10.34 17.85 16.23
C SER A 42 10.10 18.33 14.80
N ALA A 43 9.21 17.64 14.08
CA ALA A 43 8.80 18.04 12.75
C ALA A 43 7.92 19.30 12.83
N HIS A 44 8.24 20.33 12.05
CA HIS A 44 7.39 21.50 11.89
C HIS A 44 6.37 21.26 10.77
N TRP A 45 5.30 20.51 11.10
CA TRP A 45 4.30 20.04 10.14
C TRP A 45 3.73 21.11 9.19
N PRO A 46 3.42 22.35 9.63
CA PRO A 46 2.90 23.36 8.70
C PRO A 46 3.89 23.74 7.59
N SER A 47 5.18 23.83 7.91
CA SER A 47 6.21 24.16 6.91
C SER A 47 6.44 22.99 5.96
N LEU A 48 6.41 21.75 6.47
CA LEU A 48 6.49 20.56 5.63
C LEU A 48 5.27 20.43 4.70
N HIS A 49 4.09 20.85 5.16
CA HIS A 49 2.89 20.89 4.32
C HIS A 49 3.04 21.85 3.15
N GLU A 50 3.44 23.09 3.42
CA GLU A 50 3.69 24.08 2.36
C GLU A 50 4.76 23.59 1.36
N GLN A 51 5.85 23.00 1.85
CA GLN A 51 6.90 22.43 0.99
C GLN A 51 6.38 21.28 0.13
N ALA A 52 5.62 20.34 0.72
CA ALA A 52 5.06 19.20 0.02
C ALA A 52 4.06 19.63 -1.05
N GLU A 53 3.17 20.58 -0.72
CA GLU A 53 2.19 21.14 -1.66
C GLU A 53 2.88 21.82 -2.84
N ASN A 54 3.82 22.74 -2.57
CA ASN A 54 4.53 23.46 -3.62
C ASN A 54 5.35 22.52 -4.52
N THR A 55 6.08 21.58 -3.93
CA THR A 55 6.87 20.58 -4.68
C THR A 55 6.00 19.80 -5.64
N GLU A 56 4.85 19.32 -5.16
CA GLU A 56 3.98 18.47 -5.97
C GLU A 56 3.28 19.29 -7.08
N LEU A 57 2.79 20.49 -6.77
CA LEU A 57 2.17 21.38 -7.77
C LEU A 57 3.13 21.77 -8.90
N GLU A 58 4.40 22.04 -8.59
CA GLU A 58 5.44 22.31 -9.59
C GLU A 58 5.62 21.13 -10.56
N LEU A 59 5.62 19.89 -10.05
CA LEU A 59 5.79 18.67 -10.84
C LEU A 59 4.56 18.30 -11.68
N MET A 60 3.36 18.72 -11.26
CA MET A 60 2.10 18.45 -11.95
C MET A 60 1.86 19.37 -13.15
N ALA A 61 2.51 20.54 -13.22
CA ALA A 61 2.36 21.50 -14.32
C ALA A 61 0.87 21.88 -14.62
N ASN A 62 0.01 21.87 -13.60
CA ASN A 62 -1.41 22.27 -13.65
C ASN A 62 -2.28 21.51 -14.65
N ASN A 63 -2.04 20.21 -14.87
CA ASN A 63 -2.92 19.40 -15.71
C ASN A 63 -4.23 18.99 -14.98
N PRO A 64 -5.32 18.70 -15.72
CA PRO A 64 -6.64 18.48 -15.13
C PRO A 64 -6.77 17.18 -14.33
N TYR A 65 -5.79 16.28 -14.41
CA TYR A 65 -5.81 15.00 -13.71
C TYR A 65 -5.09 15.06 -12.35
N GLY A 66 -4.42 16.18 -12.03
CA GLY A 66 -3.67 16.33 -10.78
C GLY A 66 -2.65 15.18 -10.60
N VAL A 67 -1.87 14.91 -11.66
CA VAL A 67 -0.78 13.92 -11.70
C VAL A 67 0.50 14.59 -12.15
N ARG A 68 1.67 13.99 -11.91
CA ARG A 68 2.94 14.52 -12.44
C ARG A 68 2.97 14.49 -13.96
N GLN A 69 3.68 15.46 -14.55
CA GLN A 69 3.69 15.67 -16.00
C GLN A 69 4.25 14.46 -16.78
N ASP A 70 5.24 13.77 -16.24
CA ASP A 70 5.81 12.55 -16.83
C ASP A 70 4.79 11.39 -16.91
N TYR A 71 3.98 11.22 -15.88
CA TYR A 71 2.89 10.25 -15.86
C TYR A 71 1.80 10.61 -16.87
N LEU A 72 1.40 11.89 -16.93
CA LEU A 72 0.46 12.40 -17.94
C LEU A 72 0.95 12.06 -19.35
N ASP A 73 2.21 12.38 -19.63
CA ASP A 73 2.83 12.20 -20.94
C ASP A 73 2.94 10.73 -21.35
N THR A 74 3.25 9.87 -20.39
CA THR A 74 3.49 8.45 -20.66
C THR A 74 2.19 7.64 -20.73
N PHE A 75 1.27 7.86 -19.79
CA PHE A 75 0.16 6.95 -19.55
C PHE A 75 -1.20 7.52 -19.95
N LEU A 76 -1.36 8.85 -19.91
CA LEU A 76 -2.67 9.50 -20.06
C LEU A 76 -2.89 10.21 -21.41
N ARG A 77 -1.84 10.40 -22.25
CA ARG A 77 -1.98 11.02 -23.59
C ARG A 77 -3.01 10.35 -24.50
N HIS A 78 -3.27 9.06 -24.30
CA HIS A 78 -4.20 8.25 -25.09
C HIS A 78 -5.27 7.61 -24.20
N LEU A 79 -5.77 8.36 -23.21
CA LEU A 79 -6.82 7.87 -22.33
C LEU A 79 -8.11 7.64 -23.13
N THR A 80 -8.66 6.44 -22.99
CA THR A 80 -10.02 6.14 -23.44
C THR A 80 -10.96 6.13 -22.22
N PRO A 81 -12.28 6.25 -22.40
CA PRO A 81 -13.24 6.12 -21.31
C PRO A 81 -13.05 4.85 -20.46
N GLU A 82 -12.75 3.73 -21.09
CA GLU A 82 -12.55 2.44 -20.42
C GLU A 82 -11.28 2.44 -19.55
N ARG A 83 -10.23 3.15 -19.96
CA ARG A 83 -8.99 3.30 -19.19
C ARG A 83 -9.14 4.23 -17.98
N MET A 84 -10.28 4.91 -17.83
CA MET A 84 -10.63 5.66 -16.62
C MET A 84 -11.37 4.80 -15.58
N ASN A 85 -11.58 3.51 -15.85
CA ASN A 85 -12.07 2.56 -14.86
C ASN A 85 -10.88 1.86 -14.20
N ALA A 86 -10.74 2.03 -12.88
CA ALA A 86 -9.74 1.31 -12.09
C ALA A 86 -10.21 -0.12 -11.79
N TYR A 87 -11.52 -0.36 -11.73
CA TYR A 87 -12.05 -1.66 -11.34
C TYR A 87 -12.14 -2.60 -12.55
N SER A 88 -11.30 -3.62 -12.57
CA SER A 88 -11.27 -4.62 -13.64
C SER A 88 -12.47 -5.57 -13.58
N THR A 89 -12.91 -6.07 -14.74
CA THR A 89 -14.07 -6.98 -14.85
C THR A 89 -13.85 -8.36 -14.20
N GLY A 90 -12.59 -8.70 -13.89
CA GLY A 90 -12.21 -9.93 -13.17
C GLY A 90 -11.64 -9.67 -11.78
N TYR A 91 -11.88 -8.49 -11.21
CA TYR A 91 -11.41 -8.18 -9.86
C TYR A 91 -12.06 -9.11 -8.83
N ASP A 92 -11.22 -9.92 -8.18
CA ASP A 92 -11.58 -10.76 -7.05
C ASP A 92 -10.57 -10.52 -5.92
N PRO A 93 -10.92 -9.75 -4.88
CA PRO A 93 -10.02 -9.44 -3.79
C PRO A 93 -9.92 -10.56 -2.75
N ALA A 94 -10.70 -11.64 -2.87
CA ALA A 94 -10.85 -12.62 -1.79
C ALA A 94 -9.52 -13.28 -1.39
N ALA A 95 -8.69 -13.62 -2.37
CA ALA A 95 -7.38 -14.21 -2.10
C ALA A 95 -6.44 -13.24 -1.36
N GLU A 96 -6.32 -12.01 -1.86
CA GLU A 96 -5.45 -10.98 -1.27
C GLU A 96 -5.94 -10.55 0.13
N LEU A 97 -7.26 -10.44 0.34
CA LEU A 97 -7.83 -10.15 1.66
C LEU A 97 -7.55 -11.27 2.65
N ALA A 98 -7.61 -12.54 2.21
CA ALA A 98 -7.28 -13.68 3.05
C ALA A 98 -5.77 -13.71 3.39
N ASP A 99 -4.90 -13.32 2.47
CA ASP A 99 -3.46 -13.18 2.72
C ASP A 99 -3.15 -12.04 3.69
N LEU A 100 -3.80 -10.89 3.53
CA LEU A 100 -3.69 -9.79 4.49
C LEU A 100 -4.16 -10.21 5.88
N GLU A 101 -5.29 -10.90 6.00
CA GLU A 101 -5.78 -11.39 7.29
C GLU A 101 -4.75 -12.30 7.98
N ARG A 102 -4.12 -13.21 7.23
CA ARG A 102 -3.03 -14.07 7.74
C ARG A 102 -1.85 -13.23 8.24
N LEU A 103 -1.45 -12.21 7.50
CA LEU A 103 -0.39 -11.29 7.91
C LEU A 103 -0.76 -10.53 9.20
N MET A 104 -1.97 -9.97 9.27
CA MET A 104 -2.43 -9.24 10.46
C MET A 104 -2.50 -10.15 11.69
N ALA A 105 -2.96 -11.40 11.52
CA ALA A 105 -2.95 -12.39 12.59
C ALA A 105 -1.52 -12.70 13.08
N LEU A 106 -0.56 -12.87 12.17
CA LEU A 106 0.84 -13.09 12.51
C LEU A 106 1.43 -11.89 13.28
N LEU A 107 1.21 -10.67 12.79
CA LEU A 107 1.67 -9.45 13.46
C LEU A 107 1.07 -9.31 14.86
N ALA A 108 -0.22 -9.61 15.03
CA ALA A 108 -0.88 -9.60 16.33
C ALA A 108 -0.33 -10.66 17.29
N GLN A 109 -0.09 -11.89 16.81
CA GLN A 109 0.51 -12.98 17.60
C GLN A 109 1.90 -12.62 18.12
N HIS A 110 2.68 -11.90 17.33
CA HIS A 110 4.01 -11.43 17.70
C HIS A 110 4.02 -10.06 18.40
N HIS A 111 2.84 -9.50 18.73
CA HIS A 111 2.69 -8.19 19.35
C HIS A 111 3.45 -7.08 18.60
N VAL A 112 3.51 -7.18 17.27
CA VAL A 112 4.19 -6.18 16.44
C VAL A 112 3.34 -4.91 16.41
N ARG A 113 3.97 -3.77 16.67
CA ARG A 113 3.33 -2.47 16.48
C ARG A 113 3.27 -2.17 14.98
N SER A 114 2.07 -2.08 14.43
CA SER A 114 1.84 -1.89 13.00
C SER A 114 0.76 -0.85 12.74
N LEU A 115 0.81 -0.22 11.57
CA LEU A 115 -0.18 0.72 11.05
C LEU A 115 -0.55 0.26 9.64
N LEU A 116 -1.83 0.08 9.36
CA LEU A 116 -2.32 -0.16 8.01
C LEU A 116 -2.80 1.17 7.40
N VAL A 117 -2.29 1.51 6.22
CA VAL A 117 -2.69 2.72 5.49
C VAL A 117 -3.51 2.31 4.27
N LEU A 118 -4.77 2.74 4.22
CA LEU A 118 -5.66 2.52 3.08
C LEU A 118 -5.51 3.72 2.14
N GLN A 119 -4.53 3.67 1.26
CA GLN A 119 -4.24 4.68 0.25
C GLN A 119 -5.41 4.84 -0.74
N PRO A 120 -5.76 6.08 -1.18
CA PRO A 120 -6.79 6.29 -2.19
C PRO A 120 -6.29 5.94 -3.60
N LEU A 121 -7.21 5.86 -4.54
CA LEU A 121 -6.94 6.01 -5.97
C LEU A 121 -7.30 7.44 -6.39
N ASN A 122 -6.67 7.97 -7.44
CA ASN A 122 -6.86 9.37 -7.84
C ASN A 122 -8.25 9.58 -8.46
N PRO A 123 -9.16 10.33 -7.80
CA PRO A 123 -10.53 10.52 -8.29
C PRO A 123 -10.60 11.48 -9.49
N LEU A 124 -9.51 12.19 -9.81
CA LEU A 124 -9.43 12.99 -11.03
C LEU A 124 -9.06 12.13 -12.25
N VAL A 125 -8.48 10.94 -12.03
CA VAL A 125 -8.12 9.99 -13.10
C VAL A 125 -9.21 8.92 -13.28
N TYR A 126 -9.68 8.34 -12.17
CA TYR A 126 -10.56 7.18 -12.18
C TYR A 126 -12.00 7.52 -11.76
N ARG A 127 -12.99 6.82 -12.35
CA ARG A 127 -14.41 7.16 -12.24
C ARG A 127 -15.25 6.17 -11.43
N ASP A 128 -14.76 4.96 -11.21
CA ASP A 128 -15.52 3.83 -10.65
C ASP A 128 -15.01 3.41 -9.27
N LEU A 129 -14.52 4.39 -8.50
CA LEU A 129 -13.90 4.17 -7.19
C LEU A 129 -14.90 3.65 -6.14
N ASP A 130 -16.18 3.98 -6.26
CA ASP A 130 -17.25 3.46 -5.40
C ASP A 130 -17.32 1.92 -5.37
N ARG A 131 -16.87 1.26 -6.45
CA ARG A 131 -16.86 -0.20 -6.56
C ARG A 131 -15.90 -0.89 -5.59
N PHE A 132 -14.93 -0.17 -5.03
CA PHE A 132 -14.00 -0.72 -4.03
C PHE A 132 -14.53 -0.62 -2.60
N GLU A 133 -15.69 0.00 -2.36
CA GLU A 133 -16.24 0.17 -1.01
C GLU A 133 -16.41 -1.15 -0.24
N PRO A 134 -16.86 -2.28 -0.84
CA PRO A 134 -16.90 -3.56 -0.12
C PRO A 134 -15.53 -4.02 0.39
N ALA A 135 -14.46 -3.82 -0.41
CA ALA A 135 -13.10 -4.15 0.00
C ALA A 135 -12.62 -3.21 1.12
N ARG A 136 -12.89 -1.91 1.01
CA ARG A 136 -12.58 -0.92 2.06
C ARG A 136 -13.25 -1.28 3.39
N GLN A 137 -14.54 -1.62 3.38
CA GLN A 137 -15.25 -2.03 4.60
C GLN A 137 -14.68 -3.32 5.21
N HIS A 138 -14.28 -4.28 4.37
CA HIS A 138 -13.59 -5.48 4.85
C HIS A 138 -12.26 -5.13 5.54
N LEU A 139 -11.44 -4.28 4.92
CA LEU A 139 -10.16 -3.84 5.50
C LEU A 139 -10.36 -3.15 6.86
N LEU A 140 -11.34 -2.25 6.97
CA LEU A 140 -11.68 -1.57 8.22
C LEU A 140 -12.15 -2.56 9.29
N ALA A 141 -12.92 -3.58 8.93
CA ALA A 141 -13.33 -4.63 9.86
C ALA A 141 -12.13 -5.45 10.37
N LEU A 142 -11.15 -5.75 9.50
CA LEU A 142 -9.90 -6.40 9.92
C LEU A 142 -9.10 -5.52 10.89
N CYS A 143 -9.00 -4.21 10.64
CA CYS A 143 -8.38 -3.26 11.57
C CYS A 143 -8.98 -3.36 12.98
N THR A 144 -10.31 -3.33 13.07
CA THR A 144 -11.02 -3.46 14.35
C THR A 144 -10.77 -4.82 15.00
N ARG A 145 -10.86 -5.91 14.23
CA ARG A 145 -10.69 -7.28 14.74
C ARG A 145 -9.32 -7.53 15.35
N TYR A 146 -8.26 -7.01 14.74
CA TYR A 146 -6.88 -7.19 15.21
C TYR A 146 -6.38 -6.04 16.09
N ALA A 147 -7.25 -5.09 16.45
CA ALA A 147 -6.90 -3.87 17.16
C ALA A 147 -5.69 -3.13 16.53
N MET A 148 -5.58 -3.18 15.20
CA MET A 148 -4.51 -2.54 14.45
C MET A 148 -4.93 -1.10 14.10
N PRO A 149 -4.11 -0.07 14.43
CA PRO A 149 -4.33 1.28 13.94
C PRO A 149 -4.44 1.31 12.42
N CYS A 150 -5.45 2.03 11.93
CA CYS A 150 -5.67 2.21 10.49
C CYS A 150 -5.83 3.68 10.11
N MET A 151 -5.25 4.03 8.98
CA MET A 151 -5.37 5.34 8.34
C MET A 151 -6.18 5.17 7.06
N ASP A 152 -7.46 5.52 7.12
CA ASP A 152 -8.33 5.50 5.95
C ASP A 152 -8.20 6.79 5.16
N MET A 153 -7.33 6.77 4.15
CA MET A 153 -7.18 7.88 3.21
C MET A 153 -8.12 7.72 2.01
N TYR A 154 -8.61 6.51 1.75
CA TYR A 154 -9.54 6.21 0.65
C TYR A 154 -10.86 6.95 0.82
N GLY A 155 -11.42 6.96 2.03
CA GLY A 155 -12.67 7.66 2.35
C GLY A 155 -12.55 9.15 2.60
N ALA A 156 -11.35 9.72 2.55
CA ALA A 156 -11.12 11.12 2.91
C ALA A 156 -11.69 12.05 1.84
N LEU A 157 -12.70 12.84 2.20
CA LEU A 157 -13.30 13.86 1.35
C LEU A 157 -13.22 15.23 2.04
N PRO A 158 -12.90 16.32 1.31
CA PRO A 158 -12.56 16.36 -0.13
C PRO A 158 -11.15 15.81 -0.43
N TYR A 159 -10.93 15.31 -1.65
CA TYR A 159 -9.60 14.92 -2.15
C TYR A 159 -8.71 16.16 -2.31
N ALA A 160 -7.50 16.11 -1.75
CA ALA A 160 -6.49 17.15 -1.93
C ALA A 160 -5.54 16.78 -3.08
N VAL A 161 -5.43 17.67 -4.07
CA VAL A 161 -4.43 17.53 -5.16
C VAL A 161 -3.04 17.47 -4.54
N GLY A 162 -2.23 16.52 -5.00
CA GLY A 162 -0.91 16.22 -4.45
C GLY A 162 -0.89 15.14 -3.37
N THR A 163 -2.06 14.64 -2.94
CA THR A 163 -2.15 13.40 -2.15
C THR A 163 -1.53 12.23 -2.91
N LEU A 164 -1.80 12.15 -4.21
CA LEU A 164 -1.19 11.18 -5.13
C LEU A 164 -0.37 11.92 -6.18
N ARG A 165 0.75 11.31 -6.60
CA ARG A 165 1.58 11.81 -7.71
C ARG A 165 1.13 11.31 -9.08
N ASP A 166 0.35 10.24 -9.11
CA ASP A 166 -0.17 9.63 -10.32
C ASP A 166 -1.58 9.06 -10.07
N GLY A 167 -2.01 8.04 -10.82
CA GLY A 167 -3.30 7.40 -10.62
C GLY A 167 -3.44 6.70 -9.26
N GLN A 168 -2.34 6.27 -8.63
CA GLN A 168 -2.41 5.39 -7.46
C GLN A 168 -1.33 5.62 -6.41
N HIS A 169 -0.14 6.13 -6.73
CA HIS A 169 0.95 6.24 -5.75
C HIS A 169 0.91 7.57 -4.99
N LEU A 170 1.22 7.55 -3.69
CA LEU A 170 1.33 8.76 -2.86
C LEU A 170 2.30 9.79 -3.48
N GLY A 171 1.83 11.04 -3.52
CA GLY A 171 2.63 12.23 -3.75
C GLY A 171 3.12 12.82 -2.43
N GLU A 172 3.75 14.00 -2.49
CA GLU A 172 4.39 14.59 -1.30
C GLU A 172 3.39 14.85 -0.15
N LEU A 173 2.17 15.33 -0.43
CA LEU A 173 1.16 15.54 0.62
C LEU A 173 0.65 14.23 1.22
N GLY A 174 0.52 13.20 0.38
CA GLY A 174 0.14 11.86 0.83
C GLY A 174 1.18 11.27 1.77
N TRP A 175 2.46 11.35 1.40
CA TRP A 175 3.56 10.92 2.25
C TRP A 175 3.68 11.72 3.53
N LEU A 176 3.43 13.03 3.50
CA LEU A 176 3.41 13.85 4.70
C LEU A 176 2.34 13.39 5.70
N ALA A 177 1.12 13.15 5.21
CA ALA A 177 0.01 12.68 6.04
C ALA A 177 0.33 11.30 6.67
N VAL A 178 0.87 10.37 5.88
CA VAL A 178 1.30 9.06 6.36
C VAL A 178 2.44 9.18 7.37
N SER A 179 3.44 10.01 7.10
CA SER A 179 4.59 10.22 7.99
C SER A 179 4.15 10.76 9.36
N ARG A 180 3.24 11.74 9.36
CA ARG A 180 2.64 12.25 10.58
C ARG A 180 1.90 11.14 11.33
N LYS A 181 1.12 10.32 10.64
CA LYS A 181 0.38 9.22 11.27
C LYS A 181 1.32 8.15 11.85
N ILE A 182 2.42 7.85 11.16
CA ILE A 182 3.48 6.96 11.67
C ILE A 182 4.06 7.54 12.96
N THR A 183 4.39 8.84 13.02
CA THR A 183 4.89 9.46 14.24
C THR A 183 3.88 9.39 15.38
N GLU A 184 2.58 9.60 15.11
CA GLU A 184 1.51 9.51 16.11
C GLU A 184 1.36 8.09 16.69
N VAL A 185 1.49 7.06 15.86
CA VAL A 185 1.27 5.65 16.25
C VAL A 185 2.52 4.99 16.79
N MET A 186 3.68 5.28 16.21
CA MET A 186 4.95 4.61 16.52
C MET A 186 5.82 5.39 17.50
N GLY A 187 5.60 6.71 17.63
CA GLY A 187 6.37 7.58 18.53
C GLY A 187 5.96 7.47 20.00
N GLN A 188 4.96 6.65 20.34
CA GLN A 188 4.54 6.31 21.71
C GLN A 188 5.27 5.06 22.22
#